data_AF-A0A7C9AJP6-F1
#
_entry.id   AF-A0A7C9AJP6-F1
#
_cell.length_a   1.000
_cell.length_b   1.000
_cell.length_c   1.000
_cell.angle_alpha   90.00
_cell.angle_beta   90.00
_cell.angle_gamma   90.00
#
_symmetry.space_group_name_H-M   'P 1'
#
loop_
_entity.id
_entity.type
_entity.pdbx_description
1 polymer ?
#
loop_
_entity_poly.entity_id
_entity_poly.type
_entity_poly.pdbx_seq_one_letter_code
_entity_poly.pdbx_strand_id
1 'polypeptide(L)'
;SSSSSSSSHSHMDHSVLVFFTPNDLKVGKVMPIYFRSDSSTSPRFLPRDEAKLIPFSASELPFLLQLFGFSRDSPQAKAMEDTLRQCELEPIEGETKFC
;
A
#
# COMPACT_ATOMS: atom_id res chain seq x y z
N SER A 1 -4.90 -40.91 27.30
CA SER A 1 -5.00 -40.11 26.07
C SER A 1 -6.04 -39.04 26.27
N SER A 2 -5.63 -37.81 26.49
CA SER A 2 -6.54 -36.67 26.62
C SER A 2 -5.89 -35.51 25.89
N SER A 3 -6.23 -35.38 24.61
CA SER A 3 -5.75 -34.31 23.74
C SER A 3 -6.61 -33.08 23.99
N SER A 4 -6.08 -32.11 24.74
CA SER A 4 -6.73 -30.82 24.94
C SER A 4 -6.46 -29.94 23.72
N SER A 5 -7.50 -29.72 22.92
CA SER A 5 -7.48 -28.85 21.74
C SER A 5 -7.32 -27.39 22.16
N SER A 6 -6.12 -26.84 21.99
CA SER A 6 -5.83 -25.41 22.13
C SER A 6 -6.36 -24.67 20.90
N SER A 7 -7.52 -24.04 21.02
CA SER A 7 -8.03 -23.09 20.04
C SER A 7 -7.20 -21.82 20.12
N SER A 8 -6.11 -21.75 19.36
CA SER A 8 -5.32 -20.54 19.20
C SER A 8 -6.17 -19.48 18.49
N HIS A 9 -6.83 -18.60 19.25
CA HIS A 9 -7.30 -17.33 18.71
C HIS A 9 -6.06 -16.51 18.34
N SER A 10 -5.67 -16.57 17.08
CA SER A 10 -4.73 -15.63 16.49
C SER A 10 -5.24 -14.23 16.75
N HIS A 11 -4.53 -13.47 17.58
CA HIS A 11 -4.76 -12.06 17.80
C HIS A 11 -4.49 -11.34 16.48
N MET A 12 -5.52 -11.21 15.64
CA MET A 12 -5.42 -10.53 14.36
C MET A 12 -5.19 -9.05 14.64
N ASP A 13 -4.08 -8.52 14.15
CA ASP A 13 -3.77 -7.10 14.22
C ASP A 13 -4.83 -6.32 13.45
N HIS A 14 -5.68 -5.58 14.18
CA HIS A 14 -6.80 -4.84 13.62
C HIS A 14 -6.35 -3.69 12.69
N SER A 15 -5.06 -3.35 12.65
CA SER A 15 -4.50 -2.33 11.75
C SER A 15 -4.41 -2.76 10.28
N VAL A 16 -4.81 -3.99 9.94
CA VAL A 16 -4.75 -4.58 8.58
C VAL A 16 -6.11 -5.10 8.09
N LEU A 17 -7.22 -4.66 8.68
CA LEU A 17 -8.60 -5.08 8.35
C LEU A 17 -9.13 -4.50 7.01
N VAL A 18 -8.33 -4.52 5.95
CA VAL A 18 -8.73 -4.06 4.61
C VAL A 18 -9.41 -5.18 3.81
N PHE A 19 -9.30 -6.43 4.26
CA PHE A 19 -9.89 -7.59 3.60
C PHE A 19 -11.21 -8.00 4.26
N PHE A 20 -12.17 -8.41 3.44
CA PHE A 20 -13.45 -8.98 3.85
C PHE A 20 -13.69 -10.30 3.11
N THR A 21 -14.44 -11.21 3.73
CA THR A 21 -14.94 -12.39 3.04
C THR A 21 -16.31 -12.11 2.42
N PRO A 22 -16.78 -12.91 1.46
CA PRO A 22 -18.15 -12.77 0.94
C PRO A 22 -19.23 -12.80 2.04
N ASN A 23 -19.00 -13.53 3.13
CA ASN A 23 -19.92 -13.59 4.27
C ASN A 23 -19.98 -12.28 5.09
N ASP A 24 -18.98 -11.41 4.93
CA ASP A 24 -18.95 -10.09 5.55
C ASP A 24 -19.77 -9.06 4.76
N LEU A 25 -20.08 -9.33 3.49
CA LEU A 25 -20.87 -8.45 2.64
C LEU A 25 -22.37 -8.65 2.87
N LYS A 26 -22.91 -8.01 3.91
CA LYS A 26 -24.34 -7.99 4.22
C LYS A 26 -24.86 -6.57 4.18
N VAL A 27 -26.07 -6.39 3.62
CA VAL A 27 -26.74 -5.09 3.57
C VAL A 27 -26.84 -4.52 4.99
N GLY A 28 -26.33 -3.30 5.19
CA GLY A 28 -26.34 -2.61 6.48
C GLY A 28 -25.18 -2.97 7.43
N LYS A 29 -24.29 -3.91 7.08
CA LYS A 29 -23.09 -4.20 7.90
C LYS A 29 -22.02 -3.13 7.69
N VAL A 30 -21.59 -2.50 8.78
CA VAL A 30 -20.48 -1.53 8.80
C VAL A 30 -19.16 -2.29 8.96
N MET A 31 -18.20 -2.04 8.07
CA MET A 31 -16.85 -2.60 8.13
C MET A 31 -15.85 -1.46 8.38
N PRO A 32 -15.27 -1.35 9.58
CA PRO A 32 -14.30 -0.30 9.85
C PRO A 32 -12.98 -0.62 9.14
N ILE A 33 -12.51 0.32 8.31
CA ILE A 33 -11.20 0.24 7.66
C ILE A 33 -10.26 1.15 8.45
N TYR A 34 -9.19 0.57 8.99
CA TYR A 34 -8.18 1.30 9.74
C TYR A 34 -6.95 1.49 8.86
N PHE A 35 -6.66 2.75 8.52
CA PHE A 35 -5.38 3.11 7.91
C PHE A 35 -4.37 3.36 9.03
N ARG A 36 -3.13 2.88 8.85
CA ARG A 36 -2.05 3.26 9.77
C ARG A 36 -1.87 4.77 9.70
N SER A 37 -2.06 5.44 10.83
CA SER A 37 -1.74 6.86 10.96
C SER A 37 -0.25 7.04 10.66
N ASP A 38 0.04 7.87 9.68
CA ASP A 38 1.33 8.47 9.47
C ASP A 38 1.72 9.17 10.77
N SER A 39 2.93 8.89 11.27
CA SER A 39 3.49 9.66 12.38
C SER A 39 3.53 11.13 11.97
N SER A 40 3.52 12.05 12.94
CA SER A 40 3.64 13.51 12.71
C SER A 40 4.91 13.96 11.99
N THR A 41 5.75 13.01 11.55
CA THR A 41 7.00 13.17 10.82
C THR A 41 6.88 12.78 9.34
N SER A 42 5.71 12.36 8.86
CA SER A 42 5.52 12.00 7.45
C SER A 42 5.77 13.22 6.56
N PRO A 43 6.63 13.13 5.53
CA PRO A 43 6.93 14.25 4.66
C PRO A 43 5.64 14.72 3.96
N ARG A 44 5.48 16.04 3.85
CA ARG A 44 4.34 16.63 3.14
C ARG A 44 4.38 16.19 1.68
N PHE A 45 3.22 15.79 1.15
CA PHE A 45 3.06 15.54 -0.28
C PHE A 45 3.40 16.79 -1.09
N LEU A 46 3.91 16.58 -2.31
CA LEU A 46 4.13 17.66 -3.26
C LEU A 46 2.80 18.29 -3.67
N PRO A 47 2.75 19.62 -3.90
CA PRO A 47 1.63 20.25 -4.57
C PRO A 47 1.33 19.57 -5.90
N ARG A 48 0.04 19.48 -6.26
CA ARG A 48 -0.40 18.77 -7.48
C ARG A 48 0.30 19.27 -8.75
N ASP A 49 0.52 20.58 -8.85
CA ASP A 49 1.12 21.18 -10.04
C ASP A 49 2.61 20.84 -10.16
N GLU A 50 3.32 20.67 -9.04
CA GLU A 50 4.71 20.20 -9.04
C GLU A 50 4.76 18.70 -9.37
N ALA A 51 3.89 17.88 -8.76
CA ALA A 51 3.86 16.44 -9.00
C ALA A 51 3.63 16.09 -10.47
N LYS A 52 2.79 16.86 -11.18
CA LYS A 52 2.53 16.67 -12.62
C LYS A 52 3.73 16.90 -13.53
N LEU A 53 4.73 17.64 -13.05
CA LEU A 53 5.95 17.91 -13.81
C LEU A 53 6.99 16.78 -13.66
N ILE A 54 6.79 15.87 -12.72
CA ILE A 54 7.69 14.76 -12.44
C ILE A 54 7.22 13.54 -13.25
N PRO A 55 8.03 13.01 -14.17
CA PRO A 55 7.67 11.83 -14.93
C PRO A 55 7.56 10.60 -14.01
N PHE A 56 6.42 9.93 -14.04
CA PHE A 56 6.11 8.79 -13.18
C PHE A 56 6.11 7.49 -14.00
N SER A 57 7.28 6.86 -14.15
CA SER A 57 7.43 5.53 -14.76
C SER A 57 8.65 4.79 -14.20
N ALA A 58 8.67 3.46 -14.33
CA ALA A 58 9.80 2.63 -13.94
C ALA A 58 11.06 2.91 -14.79
N SER A 59 10.90 3.34 -16.04
CA SER A 59 12.03 3.70 -16.91
C SER A 59 12.77 4.95 -16.41
N GLU A 60 12.07 5.84 -15.70
CA GLU A 60 12.62 7.08 -15.14
C GLU A 60 13.12 6.92 -13.69
N LEU A 61 13.17 5.69 -13.17
CA LEU A 61 13.63 5.41 -11.81
C LEU A 61 14.98 6.07 -11.46
N PRO A 62 16.03 6.05 -12.32
CA PRO A 62 17.29 6.72 -12.00
C PRO A 62 17.13 8.23 -11.78
N PHE A 63 16.32 8.90 -12.59
CA PHE A 63 16.01 10.33 -12.46
C PHE A 63 15.25 10.60 -11.16
N LEU A 64 14.22 9.80 -10.86
CA LEU A 64 13.42 9.94 -9.66
C LEU A 64 14.25 9.78 -8.38
N LEU A 65 15.15 8.79 -8.35
CA LEU A 65 16.05 8.58 -7.21
C LEU A 65 16.98 9.77 -6.99
N GLN A 66 17.49 10.35 -8.07
CA GLN A 66 18.30 11.56 -8.00
C GLN A 66 17.48 12.74 -7.50
N LEU A 67 16.27 12.94 -8.00
CA LEU A 67 15.38 14.03 -7.62
C LEU A 67 15.06 14.02 -6.12
N PHE A 68 14.79 12.84 -5.56
CA PHE A 68 14.48 12.68 -4.13
C PHE A 68 15.71 12.42 -3.25
N GLY A 69 16.91 12.33 -3.83
CA GLY A 69 18.16 12.11 -3.10
C GLY A 69 18.28 10.73 -2.46
N PHE A 70 17.63 9.71 -3.04
CA PHE A 70 17.69 8.35 -2.54
C PHE A 70 18.85 7.56 -3.15
N SER A 71 19.59 6.85 -2.29
CA SER A 71 20.59 5.87 -2.76
C SER A 71 19.89 4.70 -3.45
N ARG A 72 20.48 4.18 -4.52
CA ARG A 72 19.92 3.09 -5.34
C ARG A 72 19.60 1.82 -4.53
N ASP A 73 20.39 1.53 -3.52
CA ASP A 73 20.22 0.32 -2.68
C ASP A 73 19.42 0.60 -1.40
N SER A 74 18.82 1.78 -1.28
CA SER A 74 18.03 2.15 -0.11
C SER A 74 16.67 1.46 -0.09
N PRO A 75 16.07 1.23 1.10
CA PRO A 75 14.69 0.77 1.22
C PRO A 75 13.69 1.66 0.47
N GLN A 76 13.92 2.97 0.44
CA GLN A 76 13.10 3.95 -0.27
C GLN A 76 13.18 3.75 -1.78
N ALA A 77 14.38 3.48 -2.31
CA ALA A 77 14.55 3.22 -3.73
C ALA A 77 13.81 1.97 -4.18
N LYS A 78 13.93 0.89 -3.39
CA LYS A 78 13.21 -0.35 -3.64
C LYS A 78 11.69 -0.15 -3.57
N ALA A 79 11.21 0.56 -2.55
CA ALA A 79 9.78 0.86 -2.42
C ALA A 79 9.24 1.69 -3.60
N MET A 80 10.02 2.65 -4.09
CA MET A 80 9.65 3.46 -5.25
C MET A 80 9.61 2.62 -6.53
N GLU A 81 10.59 1.76 -6.76
CA GLU A 81 10.60 0.82 -7.89
C GLU A 81 9.39 -0.13 -7.85
N ASP A 82 9.11 -0.74 -6.69
CA ASP A 82 7.98 -1.64 -6.51
C ASP A 82 6.64 -0.93 -6.77
N THR A 83 6.52 0.33 -6.32
CA THR A 83 5.32 1.16 -6.56
C THR A 83 5.13 1.47 -8.04
N LEU A 84 6.18 1.90 -8.74
CA LEU A 84 6.14 2.20 -10.17
C LEU A 84 5.75 0.96 -10.98
N ARG A 85 6.35 -0.20 -10.66
CA ARG A 85 6.00 -1.48 -11.29
C ARG A 85 4.54 -1.84 -11.04
N GLN A 86 4.04 -1.70 -9.80
CA GLN A 86 2.63 -1.99 -9.50
C GLN A 86 1.66 -1.09 -10.27
N CYS A 87 2.03 0.17 -10.48
CA CYS A 87 1.26 1.11 -11.28
C CYS A 87 1.18 0.67 -12.76
N GLU A 88 2.28 0.17 -13.30
CA GLU A 88 2.39 -0.26 -14.69
C GLU A 88 1.84 -1.67 -14.97
N LEU A 89 1.55 -2.46 -13.93
CA LEU A 89 0.86 -3.74 -14.11
C LEU A 89 -0.53 -3.52 -14.73
N GLU A 90 -1.01 -4.49 -15.50
CA GLU A 90 -2.40 -4.46 -15.93
C GLU A 90 -3.34 -4.56 -14.71
N PRO A 91 -4.43 -3.78 -14.66
CA PRO A 91 -5.45 -3.94 -13.63
C PRO A 91 -6.04 -5.36 -13.68
N ILE A 92 -6.41 -5.90 -12.52
CA ILE A 92 -7.17 -7.16 -12.51
C ILE A 92 -8.57 -6.94 -13.09
N GLU A 93 -9.21 -8.00 -13.58
CA GLU A 93 -10.56 -7.88 -14.16
C GLU A 93 -11.54 -7.32 -13.12
N GLY A 94 -12.21 -6.22 -13.48
CA GLY A 94 -13.15 -5.50 -12.60
C GLY A 94 -12.49 -4.47 -11.67
N GLU A 95 -11.17 -4.35 -11.66
CA GLU A 95 -10.46 -3.29 -10.94
C GLU A 95 -10.41 -2.00 -11.75
N THR A 96 -10.57 -0.87 -11.07
CA THR A 96 -10.25 0.45 -11.60
C THR A 96 -8.98 0.94 -10.92
N LYS A 97 -7.88 1.03 -11.67
CA LYS A 97 -6.57 1.47 -11.16
C LYS A 97 -6.12 2.73 -11.90
N PHE A 98 -5.65 3.71 -11.13
CA PHE A 98 -5.04 4.92 -11.66
C PHE A 98 -3.74 5.22 -10.93
N CYS A 99 -2.75 5.55 -11.73
CA CYS A 99 -1.55 6.28 -11.40
C CYS A 99 -1.46 7.42 -12.43
#